data_AF-A0A0K0G2G2-F1
#
_entry.id   AF-A0A0K0G2G2-F1
#
_cell.length_a   1.000
_cell.length_b   1.000
_cell.length_c   1.000
_cell.angle_alpha   90.00
_cell.angle_beta   90.00
_cell.angle_gamma   90.00
#
_symmetry.space_group_name_H-M   'P 1'
#
loop_
_entity.id
_entity.type
_entity.pdbx_description
1 polymer ?
#
loop_
_entity_poly.entity_id
_entity_poly.type
_entity_poly.pdbx_seq_one_letter_code
_entity_poly.pdbx_strand_id
1 'polypeptide(L)'
;MSKKKAEYPLAFAINIYRDYIKIEQYFLPMYAPQNQFCYAIDKKSSSSLKKKVKNLAKCFKNVHVVEKENSMDSSGVNGNLNNYECMKLLNNTNYKYLFILQNDEVPLKTNRELVLIIKLYNGSVDMDFDDRRLEDPKLMNSTLVVQKGFLPTTLPKETVDYIVNVLNISTLLSNLNSSLRFTDEIFWPTIMTNPELEVPGWQYYECSKNEKFSHFYFARKAVFVSYNIPYKDCPSSTTRNGVCLLGVEWLHDLKT
;
A
#
# COMPACT_ATOMS: atom_id res chain seq x y z
N MET A 1 2.89 26.67 -10.13
CA MET A 1 1.91 25.63 -9.74
C MET A 1 0.54 26.29 -9.57
N SER A 2 -0.56 25.74 -10.10
CA SER A 2 -1.89 26.38 -9.99
C SER A 2 -2.51 26.19 -8.60
N LYS A 3 -3.17 27.23 -8.07
CA LYS A 3 -3.84 27.25 -6.74
C LYS A 3 -4.73 26.02 -6.45
N LYS A 4 -5.46 25.48 -7.45
CA LYS A 4 -6.28 24.25 -7.32
C LYS A 4 -5.52 22.99 -6.91
N LYS A 5 -4.21 22.89 -7.16
CA LYS A 5 -3.40 21.70 -6.78
C LYS A 5 -3.20 21.60 -5.26
N ALA A 6 -3.31 22.72 -4.53
CA ALA A 6 -3.10 22.77 -3.09
C ALA A 6 -4.31 22.32 -2.24
N GLU A 7 -5.48 22.07 -2.85
CA GLU A 7 -6.73 21.81 -2.11
C GLU A 7 -6.92 20.35 -1.68
N TYR A 8 -6.14 19.41 -2.22
CA TYR A 8 -6.33 17.98 -1.94
C TYR A 8 -5.00 17.25 -1.76
N PRO A 9 -4.28 17.51 -0.65
CA PRO A 9 -2.98 16.88 -0.38
C PRO A 9 -3.12 15.36 -0.24
N LEU A 10 -2.18 14.61 -0.84
CA LEU A 10 -2.10 13.14 -0.76
C LEU A 10 -0.93 12.73 0.14
N ALA A 11 -1.01 11.56 0.76
CA ALA A 11 0.07 10.97 1.52
C ALA A 11 0.49 9.61 0.93
N PHE A 12 1.76 9.25 1.06
CA PHE A 12 2.31 7.98 0.57
C PHE A 12 3.17 7.34 1.68
N ALA A 13 2.83 6.12 2.09
CA ALA A 13 3.65 5.29 2.97
C ALA A 13 4.30 4.18 2.15
N ILE A 14 5.63 4.22 2.03
CA ILE A 14 6.38 3.40 1.07
C ILE A 14 7.40 2.55 1.81
N ASN A 15 7.22 1.23 1.77
CA ASN A 15 8.20 0.28 2.28
C ASN A 15 9.29 0.06 1.21
N ILE A 16 10.54 0.37 1.55
CA ILE A 16 11.68 0.30 0.63
C ILE A 16 12.80 -0.59 1.16
N TYR A 17 13.52 -1.22 0.24
CA TYR A 17 14.65 -2.09 0.59
C TYR A 17 15.87 -1.99 -0.34
N ARG A 18 15.74 -1.39 -1.55
CA ARG A 18 16.83 -1.28 -2.54
C ARG A 18 16.63 -0.15 -3.54
N ASP A 19 17.63 0.05 -4.42
CA ASP A 19 17.57 0.88 -5.63
C ASP A 19 17.14 2.35 -5.42
N TYR A 20 17.98 3.14 -4.74
CA TYR A 20 17.67 4.56 -4.49
C TYR A 20 17.35 5.37 -5.76
N ILE A 21 18.06 5.13 -6.87
CA ILE A 21 17.85 5.87 -8.13
C ILE A 21 16.40 5.69 -8.61
N LYS A 22 15.88 4.47 -8.49
CA LYS A 22 14.51 4.15 -8.87
C LYS A 22 13.50 4.83 -7.95
N ILE A 23 13.76 4.80 -6.63
CA ILE A 23 12.93 5.49 -5.65
C ILE A 23 12.85 7.00 -5.95
N GLU A 24 13.98 7.62 -6.26
CA GLU A 24 14.06 9.03 -6.63
C GLU A 24 13.32 9.31 -7.95
N GLN A 25 13.49 8.46 -8.97
CA GLN A 25 12.75 8.57 -10.23
C GLN A 25 11.23 8.48 -10.06
N TYR A 26 10.74 7.64 -9.14
CA TYR A 26 9.31 7.50 -8.88
C TYR A 26 8.77 8.60 -7.96
N PHE A 27 9.59 9.11 -7.07
CA PHE A 27 9.26 10.27 -6.24
C PHE A 27 8.98 11.52 -7.08
N LEU A 28 9.79 11.80 -8.12
CA LEU A 28 9.67 12.99 -8.95
C LEU A 28 8.26 13.25 -9.54
N PRO A 29 7.61 12.31 -10.24
CA PRO A 29 6.27 12.52 -10.80
C PRO A 29 5.16 12.56 -9.75
N MET A 30 5.37 11.96 -8.57
CA MET A 30 4.41 11.99 -7.46
C MET A 30 4.56 13.26 -6.60
N TYR A 31 5.74 13.87 -6.61
CA TYR A 31 6.06 14.98 -5.72
C TYR A 31 5.18 16.20 -5.97
N ALA A 32 4.59 16.67 -4.89
CA ALA A 32 4.02 18.00 -4.81
C ALA A 32 4.26 18.54 -3.39
N PRO A 33 4.52 19.85 -3.19
CA PRO A 33 4.83 20.43 -1.89
C PRO A 33 3.75 20.21 -0.82
N GLN A 34 2.50 20.07 -1.24
CA GLN A 34 1.37 19.80 -0.35
C GLN A 34 1.22 18.32 0.04
N ASN A 35 1.76 17.40 -0.75
CA ASN A 35 1.69 15.97 -0.47
C ASN A 35 2.64 15.58 0.66
N GLN A 36 2.44 14.42 1.27
CA GLN A 36 3.31 13.86 2.31
C GLN A 36 3.89 12.52 1.86
N PHE A 37 5.16 12.27 2.18
CA PHE A 37 5.84 11.02 1.85
C PHE A 37 6.48 10.46 3.10
N CYS A 38 6.22 9.21 3.42
CA CYS A 38 6.90 8.50 4.48
C CYS A 38 7.58 7.25 3.92
N TYR A 39 8.87 7.10 4.19
CA TYR A 39 9.65 5.93 3.82
C TYR A 39 9.98 5.09 5.04
N ALA A 40 9.65 3.81 5.00
CA ALA A 40 10.12 2.83 5.96
C ALA A 40 11.14 1.91 5.29
N ILE A 41 12.34 1.85 5.87
CA ILE A 41 13.50 1.18 5.26
C ILE A 41 13.73 -0.17 5.93
N ASP A 42 13.91 -1.23 5.14
CA ASP A 42 14.32 -2.54 5.66
C ASP A 42 15.64 -2.39 6.44
N LYS A 43 15.67 -2.97 7.65
CA LYS A 43 16.89 -3.08 8.46
C LYS A 43 18.06 -3.68 7.67
N LYS A 44 17.79 -4.60 6.74
CA LYS A 44 18.80 -5.30 5.93
C LYS A 44 19.33 -4.47 4.75
N SER A 45 18.74 -3.31 4.45
CA SER A 45 19.18 -2.48 3.33
C SER A 45 20.60 -1.94 3.50
N SER A 46 21.24 -1.64 2.37
CA SER A 46 22.59 -1.07 2.36
C SER A 46 22.66 0.27 3.09
N SER A 47 23.80 0.53 3.73
CA SER A 47 24.08 1.84 4.36
C SER A 47 23.97 3.00 3.37
N SER A 48 24.33 2.76 2.11
CA SER A 48 24.19 3.71 1.01
C SER A 48 22.73 4.11 0.76
N LEU A 49 21.80 3.13 0.67
CA LEU A 49 20.37 3.42 0.53
C LEU A 49 19.87 4.26 1.71
N LYS A 50 20.12 3.80 2.94
CA LYS A 50 19.69 4.47 4.17
C LYS A 50 20.17 5.92 4.22
N LYS A 51 21.45 6.16 3.90
CA LYS A 51 22.03 7.51 3.87
C LYS A 51 21.36 8.39 2.83
N LYS A 52 21.15 7.89 1.60
CA LYS A 52 20.54 8.67 0.52
C LYS A 52 19.08 9.06 0.82
N VAL A 53 18.28 8.13 1.34
CA VAL A 53 16.88 8.41 1.73
C VAL A 53 16.81 9.40 2.90
N LYS A 54 17.67 9.24 3.91
CA LYS A 54 17.74 10.20 5.03
C LYS A 54 18.21 11.59 4.56
N ASN A 55 19.06 11.67 3.54
CA ASN A 55 19.43 12.95 2.92
C ASN A 55 18.28 13.56 2.11
N LEU A 56 17.51 12.75 1.38
CA LEU A 56 16.30 13.20 0.70
C LEU A 56 15.32 13.85 1.69
N ALA A 57 15.09 13.21 2.84
CA ALA A 57 14.23 13.74 3.90
C ALA A 57 14.73 15.08 4.49
N LYS A 58 16.04 15.31 4.54
CA LYS A 58 16.59 16.62 4.97
C LYS A 58 16.32 17.73 3.94
N CYS A 59 16.18 17.39 2.67
CA CYS A 59 15.94 18.36 1.60
C CYS A 59 14.47 18.79 1.52
N PHE A 60 13.53 17.98 1.99
CA PHE A 60 12.09 18.19 1.81
C PHE A 60 11.33 18.06 3.14
N LYS A 61 10.68 19.14 3.58
CA LYS A 61 9.91 19.17 4.84
C LYS A 61 8.74 18.19 4.88
N ASN A 62 8.26 17.76 3.73
CA ASN A 62 7.15 16.83 3.55
C ASN A 62 7.60 15.39 3.25
N VAL A 63 8.86 15.06 3.52
CA VAL A 63 9.43 13.72 3.42
C VAL A 63 9.88 13.26 4.81
N HIS A 64 9.33 12.15 5.25
CA HIS A 64 9.51 11.54 6.56
C HIS A 64 10.18 10.16 6.41
N VAL A 65 10.96 9.75 7.41
CA VAL A 65 11.59 8.43 7.43
C VAL A 65 11.33 7.80 8.79
N VAL A 66 10.85 6.55 8.80
CA VAL A 66 10.67 5.80 10.03
C VAL A 66 12.03 5.58 10.70
N GLU A 67 12.16 5.97 11.96
CA GLU A 67 13.41 5.86 12.70
C GLU A 67 13.77 4.41 13.02
N LYS A 68 12.78 3.61 13.44
CA LYS A 68 12.97 2.21 13.80
C LYS A 68 12.98 1.33 12.54
N GLU A 69 14.16 0.87 12.18
CA GLU A 69 14.35 -0.03 11.04
C GLU A 69 14.06 -1.49 11.46
N ASN A 70 12.94 -2.04 10.99
CA ASN A 70 12.58 -3.45 11.19
C ASN A 70 13.05 -4.32 10.01
N SER A 71 13.38 -5.58 10.26
CA SER A 71 13.79 -6.51 9.20
C SER A 71 12.56 -7.01 8.45
N MET A 72 12.39 -6.61 7.19
CA MET A 72 11.28 -7.08 6.34
C MET A 72 11.68 -8.31 5.52
N ASP A 73 10.75 -9.10 5.04
CA ASP A 73 11.07 -10.17 4.08
C ASP A 73 9.94 -10.39 3.05
N SER A 74 10.18 -11.30 2.11
CA SER A 74 9.26 -11.60 1.01
C SER A 74 7.99 -12.36 1.42
N SER A 75 7.86 -12.73 2.70
CA SER A 75 6.63 -13.30 3.25
C SER A 75 5.68 -12.21 3.79
N GLY A 76 6.16 -10.96 3.90
CA GLY A 76 5.38 -9.83 4.42
C GLY A 76 5.71 -9.44 5.86
N VAL A 77 6.63 -10.15 6.52
CA VAL A 77 7.05 -9.86 7.90
C VAL A 77 7.45 -8.39 8.04
N ASN A 78 6.95 -7.74 9.09
CA ASN A 78 7.16 -6.34 9.44
C ASN A 78 6.71 -5.30 8.39
N GLY A 79 6.15 -5.71 7.24
CA GLY A 79 5.67 -4.79 6.20
C GLY A 79 4.57 -3.87 6.73
N ASN A 80 3.51 -4.46 7.29
CA ASN A 80 2.38 -3.71 7.85
C ASN A 80 2.78 -2.89 9.08
N LEU A 81 3.72 -3.39 9.89
CA LEU A 81 4.27 -2.64 11.01
C LEU A 81 4.95 -1.36 10.53
N ASN A 82 5.78 -1.46 9.50
CA ASN A 82 6.44 -0.31 8.91
C ASN A 82 5.44 0.67 8.27
N ASN A 83 4.37 0.18 7.65
CA ASN A 83 3.29 1.05 7.16
C ASN A 83 2.56 1.77 8.32
N TYR A 84 2.32 1.07 9.43
CA TYR A 84 1.71 1.66 10.63
C TYR A 84 2.63 2.70 11.29
N GLU A 85 3.94 2.47 11.34
CA GLU A 85 4.90 3.50 11.77
C GLU A 85 4.82 4.75 10.90
N CYS A 86 4.66 4.59 9.58
CA CYS A 86 4.41 5.72 8.69
C CYS A 86 3.07 6.41 8.97
N MET A 87 1.99 5.66 9.24
CA MET A 87 0.70 6.25 9.62
C MET A 87 0.84 7.14 10.86
N LYS A 88 1.59 6.71 11.88
CA LYS A 88 1.85 7.50 13.09
C LYS A 88 2.58 8.81 12.79
N LEU A 89 3.63 8.78 11.95
CA LEU A 89 4.36 9.99 11.54
C LEU A 89 3.49 10.95 10.75
N LEU A 90 2.60 10.41 9.91
CA LEU A 90 1.73 11.20 9.05
C LEU A 90 0.47 11.68 9.77
N ASN A 91 0.08 11.08 10.89
CA ASN A 91 -1.21 11.29 11.57
C ASN A 91 -1.60 12.77 11.74
N ASN A 92 -0.67 13.62 12.16
CA ASN A 92 -0.93 15.05 12.41
C ASN A 92 -0.64 15.96 11.20
N THR A 93 -0.37 15.39 10.04
CA THR A 93 -0.10 16.13 8.81
C THR A 93 -1.36 16.32 7.97
N ASN A 94 -1.40 17.40 7.17
CA ASN A 94 -2.53 17.68 6.31
C ASN A 94 -2.47 16.84 5.03
N TYR A 95 -3.32 15.83 4.94
CA TYR A 95 -3.61 15.06 3.72
C TYR A 95 -5.06 14.57 3.75
N LYS A 96 -5.57 14.11 2.61
CA LYS A 96 -6.93 13.59 2.46
C LYS A 96 -6.97 12.07 2.34
N TYR A 97 -5.97 11.50 1.70
CA TYR A 97 -5.85 10.05 1.50
C TYR A 97 -4.39 9.61 1.58
N LEU A 98 -4.18 8.41 2.12
CA LEU A 98 -2.91 7.72 2.25
C LEU A 98 -2.86 6.53 1.29
N PHE A 99 -1.83 6.49 0.44
CA PHE A 99 -1.48 5.34 -0.38
C PHE A 99 -0.43 4.50 0.35
N ILE A 100 -0.67 3.21 0.50
CA ILE A 100 0.32 2.23 0.98
C ILE A 100 0.97 1.58 -0.23
N LEU A 101 2.29 1.68 -0.36
CA LEU A 101 3.06 1.22 -1.52
C LEU A 101 4.30 0.41 -1.11
N GLN A 102 4.84 -0.34 -2.07
CA GLN A 102 6.09 -1.09 -1.95
C GLN A 102 7.20 -0.53 -2.87
N ASN A 103 8.42 -1.03 -2.67
CA ASN A 103 9.65 -0.58 -3.33
C ASN A 103 9.60 -0.54 -4.86
N ASP A 104 8.83 -1.44 -5.48
CA ASP A 104 8.82 -1.66 -6.93
C ASP A 104 7.54 -1.10 -7.59
N GLU A 105 6.69 -0.36 -6.86
CA GLU A 105 5.49 0.30 -7.39
C GLU A 105 5.85 1.55 -8.22
N VAL A 106 5.18 1.72 -9.37
CA VAL A 106 5.43 2.82 -10.32
C VAL A 106 4.16 3.64 -10.52
N PRO A 107 4.22 4.98 -10.45
CA PRO A 107 3.06 5.81 -10.69
C PRO A 107 2.62 5.74 -12.16
N LEU A 108 1.41 5.26 -12.41
CA LEU A 108 0.78 5.23 -13.74
C LEU A 108 -0.12 6.44 -14.03
N LYS A 109 -0.43 7.20 -12.99
CA LYS A 109 -1.29 8.39 -13.06
C LYS A 109 -0.54 9.57 -12.45
N THR A 110 -0.69 10.73 -13.05
CA THR A 110 -0.13 11.98 -12.53
C THR A 110 -0.78 12.34 -11.20
N ASN A 111 -0.11 13.19 -10.40
CA ASN A 111 -0.70 13.69 -9.16
C ASN A 111 -2.10 14.32 -9.36
N ARG A 112 -2.36 14.96 -10.51
CA ARG A 112 -3.68 15.53 -10.81
C ARG A 112 -4.73 14.45 -11.01
N GLU A 113 -4.40 13.41 -11.77
CA GLU A 113 -5.32 12.28 -12.03
C GLU A 113 -5.61 11.52 -10.74
N LEU A 114 -4.60 11.27 -9.89
CA LEU A 114 -4.81 10.67 -8.57
C LEU A 114 -5.79 11.49 -7.73
N VAL A 115 -5.63 12.82 -7.65
CA VAL A 115 -6.57 13.68 -6.94
C VAL A 115 -8.00 13.58 -7.50
N LEU A 116 -8.15 13.49 -8.82
CA LEU A 116 -9.48 13.37 -9.44
C LEU A 116 -10.13 12.01 -9.10
N ILE A 117 -9.38 10.92 -9.20
CA ILE A 117 -9.85 9.56 -8.85
C ILE A 117 -10.27 9.51 -7.39
N ILE A 118 -9.42 9.96 -6.47
CA ILE A 118 -9.68 9.88 -5.04
C ILE A 118 -10.84 10.79 -4.60
N LYS A 119 -11.08 11.90 -5.29
CA LYS A 119 -12.29 12.72 -5.04
C LYS A 119 -13.57 11.96 -5.38
N LEU A 120 -13.55 11.05 -6.36
CA LEU A 120 -14.70 10.20 -6.68
C LEU A 120 -14.96 9.16 -5.58
N TYR A 121 -13.94 8.73 -4.85
CA TYR A 121 -14.09 7.78 -3.74
C TYR A 121 -14.75 8.37 -2.51
N ASN A 122 -14.77 9.70 -2.34
CA ASN A 122 -15.61 10.38 -1.35
C ASN A 122 -15.60 9.77 0.08
N GLY A 123 -14.42 9.43 0.60
CA GLY A 123 -14.24 8.81 1.92
C GLY A 123 -14.27 7.28 1.94
N SER A 124 -14.48 6.61 0.81
CA SER A 124 -14.36 5.15 0.70
C SER A 124 -12.90 4.71 0.65
N VAL A 125 -12.64 3.51 1.18
CA VAL A 125 -11.38 2.78 1.02
C VAL A 125 -11.32 2.09 -0.33
N ASP A 126 -10.14 2.10 -0.94
CA ASP A 126 -9.83 1.37 -2.18
C ASP A 126 -8.77 0.31 -1.87
N MET A 127 -9.20 -0.93 -1.76
CA MET A 127 -8.39 -2.08 -1.36
C MET A 127 -8.95 -3.34 -2.02
N ASP A 128 -8.07 -4.29 -2.32
CA ASP A 128 -8.49 -5.62 -2.70
C ASP A 128 -8.84 -6.46 -1.47
N PHE A 129 -9.94 -7.20 -1.58
CA PHE A 129 -10.43 -8.15 -0.59
C PHE A 129 -10.80 -9.46 -1.32
N ASP A 130 -10.30 -10.58 -0.84
CA ASP A 130 -10.50 -11.94 -1.33
C ASP A 130 -10.43 -12.90 -0.13
N ASP A 131 -11.42 -13.76 0.07
CA ASP A 131 -11.42 -14.72 1.18
C ASP A 131 -11.08 -16.13 0.73
N ARG A 132 -9.77 -16.45 0.72
CA ARG A 132 -9.30 -17.81 0.38
C ARG A 132 -9.28 -18.77 1.55
N ARG A 133 -9.78 -18.38 2.73
CA ARG A 133 -9.60 -19.14 3.99
C ARG A 133 -10.90 -19.51 4.68
N LEU A 134 -12.05 -19.30 4.03
CA LEU A 134 -13.36 -19.76 4.52
C LEU A 134 -13.43 -21.26 4.84
N GLU A 135 -12.43 -22.05 4.43
CA GLU A 135 -12.36 -23.49 4.65
C GLU A 135 -11.41 -23.92 5.79
N ASP A 136 -10.68 -23.00 6.45
CA ASP A 136 -9.78 -23.35 7.57
C ASP A 136 -10.54 -23.37 8.92
N PRO A 137 -10.71 -24.54 9.56
CA PRO A 137 -11.50 -24.68 10.78
C PRO A 137 -10.93 -23.91 11.99
N LYS A 138 -9.63 -23.60 12.01
CA LYS A 138 -9.02 -22.82 13.09
C LYS A 138 -9.32 -21.32 12.97
N LEU A 139 -9.54 -20.84 11.75
CA LEU A 139 -9.88 -19.44 11.46
C LEU A 139 -11.36 -19.13 11.74
N MET A 140 -12.26 -20.10 11.52
CA MET A 140 -13.71 -20.00 11.82
C MET A 140 -14.04 -19.92 13.32
N ASN A 141 -13.12 -20.34 14.21
CA ASN A 141 -13.28 -20.26 15.66
C ASN A 141 -12.77 -18.93 16.26
N SER A 142 -12.34 -17.98 15.41
CA SER A 142 -11.88 -16.67 15.84
C SER A 142 -13.01 -15.63 15.76
N THR A 143 -12.96 -14.63 16.63
CA THR A 143 -13.99 -13.57 16.72
C THR A 143 -13.90 -12.53 15.59
N LEU A 144 -12.84 -12.56 14.76
CA LEU A 144 -12.66 -11.70 13.59
C LEU A 144 -12.43 -12.56 12.34
N VAL A 145 -13.20 -12.33 11.28
CA VAL A 145 -13.08 -13.04 10.01
C VAL A 145 -11.86 -12.52 9.25
N VAL A 146 -10.85 -13.37 9.09
CA VAL A 146 -9.60 -12.95 8.48
C VAL A 146 -9.75 -12.89 6.95
N GLN A 147 -9.53 -11.70 6.35
CA GLN A 147 -9.57 -11.48 4.90
C GLN A 147 -8.18 -11.44 4.26
N LYS A 148 -8.06 -11.88 3.01
CA LYS A 148 -6.85 -11.77 2.21
C LYS A 148 -7.07 -10.68 1.15
N GLY A 149 -6.02 -10.09 0.61
CA GLY A 149 -6.10 -9.09 -0.45
C GLY A 149 -4.71 -8.71 -0.91
N PHE A 150 -4.59 -7.58 -1.59
CA PHE A 150 -3.29 -7.03 -1.95
C PHE A 150 -2.87 -5.90 -1.01
N LEU A 151 -1.55 -5.80 -0.76
CA LEU A 151 -1.00 -4.76 0.12
C LEU A 151 -1.24 -3.33 -0.41
N PRO A 152 -1.08 -3.02 -1.71
CA PRO A 152 -1.36 -1.67 -2.19
C PRO A 152 -2.81 -1.28 -1.98
N THR A 153 -3.01 -0.20 -1.23
CA THR A 153 -4.34 0.28 -0.84
C THR A 153 -4.33 1.81 -0.71
N THR A 154 -5.51 2.40 -0.77
CA THR A 154 -5.75 3.81 -0.51
C THR A 154 -6.76 3.98 0.62
N LEU A 155 -6.36 4.68 1.69
CA LEU A 155 -7.16 4.90 2.90
C LEU A 155 -7.44 6.40 3.08
N PRO A 156 -8.67 6.83 3.39
CA PRO A 156 -8.95 8.23 3.70
C PRO A 156 -8.31 8.62 5.04
N LYS A 157 -8.10 9.93 5.24
CA LYS A 157 -7.45 10.47 6.45
C LYS A 157 -8.15 10.02 7.74
N GLU A 158 -9.48 10.03 7.72
CA GLU A 158 -10.32 9.63 8.86
C GLU A 158 -10.09 8.17 9.27
N THR A 159 -9.92 7.25 8.32
CA THR A 159 -9.54 5.87 8.59
C THR A 159 -8.20 5.79 9.30
N VAL A 160 -7.20 6.55 8.83
CA VAL A 160 -5.86 6.57 9.46
C VAL A 160 -5.93 7.15 10.87
N ASP A 161 -6.69 8.25 11.06
CA ASP A 161 -6.91 8.84 12.39
C ASP A 161 -7.54 7.86 13.36
N TYR A 162 -8.56 7.13 12.92
CA TYR A 162 -9.23 6.13 13.73
C TYR A 162 -8.28 4.97 14.10
N ILE A 163 -7.55 4.43 13.11
CA ILE A 163 -6.60 3.33 13.33
C ILE A 163 -5.52 3.71 14.36
N VAL A 164 -4.96 4.92 14.24
CA VAL A 164 -3.85 5.38 15.09
C VAL A 164 -4.33 5.82 16.47
N ASN A 165 -5.43 6.57 16.55
CA ASN A 165 -5.83 7.26 17.78
C ASN A 165 -6.92 6.54 18.57
N VAL A 166 -7.74 5.71 17.93
CA VAL A 166 -8.89 5.03 18.55
C VAL A 166 -8.65 3.54 18.67
N LEU A 167 -8.44 2.85 17.55
CA LEU A 167 -8.38 1.39 17.52
C LEU A 167 -7.09 0.84 18.12
N ASN A 168 -5.96 1.52 17.92
CA ASN A 168 -4.62 1.07 18.29
C ASN A 168 -4.36 -0.40 17.93
N ILE A 169 -4.01 -0.61 16.66
CA ILE A 169 -3.85 -1.95 16.08
C ILE A 169 -2.59 -2.71 16.53
N SER A 170 -1.78 -2.18 17.44
CA SER A 170 -0.46 -2.73 17.76
C SER A 170 -0.49 -4.22 18.17
N THR A 171 -1.47 -4.61 19.00
CA THR A 171 -1.63 -6.00 19.45
C THR A 171 -2.03 -6.93 18.31
N LEU A 172 -3.07 -6.56 17.55
CA LEU A 172 -3.55 -7.34 16.41
C LEU A 172 -2.46 -7.48 15.34
N LEU A 173 -1.76 -6.38 15.06
CA LEU A 173 -0.65 -6.33 14.14
C LEU A 173 0.50 -7.24 14.59
N SER A 174 0.86 -7.23 15.88
CA SER A 174 1.88 -8.13 16.42
C SER A 174 1.48 -9.61 16.31
N ASN A 175 0.20 -9.92 16.52
CA ASN A 175 -0.31 -11.29 16.43
C ASN A 175 -0.35 -11.82 14.99
N LEU A 176 -0.73 -10.96 14.04
CA LEU A 176 -0.81 -11.34 12.63
C LEU A 176 0.56 -11.25 11.92
N ASN A 177 1.54 -10.54 12.48
CA ASN A 177 2.90 -10.46 11.96
C ASN A 177 3.68 -11.76 12.20
N SER A 178 3.54 -12.71 11.27
CA SER A 178 4.15 -14.03 11.34
C SER A 178 5.08 -14.30 10.15
N SER A 179 5.87 -15.37 10.22
CA SER A 179 6.67 -15.86 9.08
C SER A 179 5.87 -16.63 8.03
N LEU A 180 4.53 -16.69 8.18
CA LEU A 180 3.66 -17.28 7.18
C LEU A 180 3.65 -16.42 5.92
N ARG A 181 3.53 -17.09 4.77
CA ARG A 181 3.54 -16.45 3.46
C ARG A 181 2.35 -15.49 3.31
N PHE A 182 2.61 -14.32 2.73
CA PHE A 182 1.60 -13.29 2.44
C PHE A 182 0.99 -12.67 3.70
N THR A 183 1.77 -12.54 4.76
CA THR A 183 1.35 -11.90 6.01
C THR A 183 0.94 -10.43 5.79
N ASP A 184 1.61 -9.75 4.86
CA ASP A 184 1.30 -8.38 4.47
C ASP A 184 -0.04 -8.24 3.73
N GLU A 185 -0.48 -9.31 3.06
CA GLU A 185 -1.74 -9.41 2.30
C GLU A 185 -2.97 -9.76 3.16
N ILE A 186 -2.84 -9.84 4.49
CA ILE A 186 -3.91 -10.33 5.37
C ILE A 186 -4.40 -9.24 6.32
N PHE A 187 -3.47 -8.46 6.87
CA PHE A 187 -3.78 -7.55 7.96
C PHE A 187 -4.76 -6.43 7.56
N TRP A 188 -4.43 -5.66 6.51
CA TRP A 188 -5.25 -4.52 6.10
C TRP A 188 -6.64 -4.95 5.62
N PRO A 189 -6.77 -6.00 4.78
CA PRO A 189 -8.08 -6.55 4.43
C PRO A 189 -8.90 -6.91 5.67
N THR A 190 -8.29 -7.61 6.63
CA THR A 190 -9.00 -8.05 7.85
C THR A 190 -9.56 -6.87 8.65
N ILE A 191 -8.76 -5.84 8.93
CA ILE A 191 -9.26 -4.73 9.76
C ILE A 191 -10.29 -3.86 9.05
N MET A 192 -10.24 -3.82 7.71
CA MET A 192 -11.13 -3.02 6.89
C MET A 192 -12.44 -3.72 6.55
N THR A 193 -12.60 -5.01 6.92
CA THR A 193 -13.82 -5.75 6.58
C THR A 193 -14.61 -6.32 7.75
N ASN A 194 -14.04 -6.30 8.95
CA ASN A 194 -14.74 -6.74 10.15
C ASN A 194 -15.54 -5.56 10.73
N PRO A 195 -16.88 -5.60 10.69
CA PRO A 195 -17.73 -4.50 11.17
C PRO A 195 -17.52 -4.20 12.65
N GLU A 196 -17.11 -5.18 13.45
CA GLU A 196 -16.90 -5.07 14.89
C GLU A 196 -15.80 -4.06 15.25
N LEU A 197 -14.93 -3.73 14.29
CA LEU A 197 -13.86 -2.75 14.47
C LEU A 197 -14.30 -1.32 14.12
N GLU A 198 -15.43 -1.16 13.43
CA GLU A 198 -16.04 0.10 13.02
C GLU A 198 -15.07 1.09 12.32
N VAL A 199 -14.06 0.55 11.62
CA VAL A 199 -13.02 1.37 10.97
C VAL A 199 -13.65 2.21 9.86
N PRO A 200 -13.58 3.56 9.85
CA PRO A 200 -14.20 4.39 8.83
C PRO A 200 -13.89 3.91 7.41
N GLY A 201 -14.90 3.84 6.56
CA GLY A 201 -14.77 3.32 5.19
C GLY A 201 -14.66 1.78 5.08
N TRP A 202 -14.91 1.03 6.16
CA TRP A 202 -14.96 -0.43 6.16
C TRP A 202 -16.02 -0.98 5.20
N GLN A 203 -15.82 -2.21 4.75
CA GLN A 203 -16.76 -2.94 3.89
C GLN A 203 -17.05 -4.32 4.46
N TYR A 204 -18.31 -4.69 4.62
CA TYR A 204 -18.65 -5.98 5.24
C TYR A 204 -18.02 -7.16 4.50
N TYR A 205 -17.32 -8.03 5.21
CA TYR A 205 -16.56 -9.16 4.62
C TYR A 205 -17.42 -10.12 3.78
N GLU A 206 -18.76 -10.11 3.90
CA GLU A 206 -19.59 -10.91 3.00
C GLU A 206 -19.66 -10.36 1.58
N CYS A 207 -19.32 -9.08 1.38
CA CYS A 207 -19.26 -8.48 0.04
C CYS A 207 -18.14 -9.10 -0.81
N SER A 208 -17.05 -9.57 -0.20
CA SER A 208 -15.93 -10.22 -0.89
C SER A 208 -16.11 -11.72 -1.13
N LYS A 209 -17.19 -12.34 -0.62
CA LYS A 209 -17.43 -13.79 -0.80
C LYS A 209 -17.69 -14.17 -2.26
N ASN A 210 -18.39 -13.31 -3.00
CA ASN A 210 -18.87 -13.62 -4.36
C ASN A 210 -18.15 -12.84 -5.46
N GLU A 211 -17.33 -11.85 -5.11
CA GLU A 211 -16.70 -10.96 -6.07
C GLU A 211 -15.24 -10.68 -5.68
N LYS A 212 -14.35 -10.74 -6.67
CA LYS A 212 -12.92 -10.48 -6.49
C LYS A 212 -12.63 -9.01 -6.73
N PHE A 213 -12.46 -8.25 -5.65
CA PHE A 213 -12.20 -6.81 -5.72
C PHE A 213 -10.91 -6.46 -6.47
N SER A 214 -9.95 -7.39 -6.56
CA SER A 214 -8.72 -7.26 -7.32
C SER A 214 -8.91 -6.89 -8.79
N HIS A 215 -10.11 -7.11 -9.35
CA HIS A 215 -10.44 -6.73 -10.73
C HIS A 215 -10.86 -5.27 -10.87
N PHE A 216 -11.28 -4.64 -9.78
CA PHE A 216 -11.95 -3.33 -9.80
C PHE A 216 -11.26 -2.25 -8.96
N TYR A 217 -10.38 -2.64 -8.02
CA TYR A 217 -9.66 -1.69 -7.18
C TYR A 217 -8.58 -0.94 -7.98
N PHE A 218 -8.41 0.36 -7.76
CA PHE A 218 -7.49 1.20 -8.56
C PHE A 218 -6.11 1.37 -7.93
N ALA A 219 -5.90 0.89 -6.71
CA ALA A 219 -4.64 1.11 -6.00
C ALA A 219 -3.43 0.51 -6.73
N ARG A 220 -3.61 -0.55 -7.55
CA ARG A 220 -2.53 -1.12 -8.38
C ARG A 220 -3.04 -1.85 -9.62
N LYS A 221 -2.32 -1.68 -10.73
CA LYS A 221 -2.37 -2.57 -11.90
C LYS A 221 -1.19 -3.54 -11.85
N ALA A 222 -1.47 -4.84 -11.74
CA ALA A 222 -0.47 -5.91 -11.80
C ALA A 222 -0.89 -6.97 -12.81
N VAL A 223 0.08 -7.58 -13.50
CA VAL A 223 -0.16 -8.63 -14.50
C VAL A 223 0.44 -9.93 -13.97
N PHE A 224 -0.40 -10.82 -13.49
CA PHE A 224 0.00 -12.14 -13.01
C PHE A 224 -0.02 -13.15 -14.16
N VAL A 225 1.11 -13.83 -14.38
CA VAL A 225 1.16 -14.93 -15.35
C VAL A 225 0.36 -16.12 -14.82
N SER A 226 -0.30 -16.84 -15.72
CA SER A 226 -1.31 -17.89 -15.47
C SER A 226 -2.70 -17.41 -15.06
N TYR A 227 -2.84 -16.18 -14.55
CA TYR A 227 -4.15 -15.62 -14.21
C TYR A 227 -4.63 -14.61 -15.26
N ASN A 228 -3.79 -13.63 -15.61
CA ASN A 228 -4.14 -12.61 -16.60
C ASN A 228 -3.72 -13.01 -18.02
N ILE A 229 -2.53 -13.60 -18.14
CA ILE A 229 -1.91 -13.99 -19.42
C ILE A 229 -1.12 -15.29 -19.25
N PRO A 230 -1.00 -16.13 -20.29
CA PRO A 230 -0.03 -17.23 -20.29
C PRO A 230 1.41 -16.73 -20.10
N TYR A 231 2.29 -17.54 -19.52
CA TYR A 231 3.68 -17.15 -19.24
C TYR A 231 4.42 -16.62 -20.48
N LYS A 232 4.23 -17.31 -21.61
CA LYS A 232 4.81 -16.97 -22.92
C LYS A 232 4.33 -15.63 -23.49
N ASP A 233 3.25 -15.07 -22.94
CA ASP A 233 2.59 -13.88 -23.47
C ASP A 233 2.92 -12.63 -22.64
N CYS A 234 3.83 -12.72 -21.64
CA CYS A 234 4.43 -11.55 -21.01
C CYS A 234 5.34 -10.86 -22.04
N PRO A 235 4.99 -9.66 -22.56
CA PRO A 235 5.70 -9.00 -23.66
C PRO A 235 7.19 -8.76 -23.39
N SER A 236 7.55 -8.47 -22.14
CA SER A 236 8.96 -8.29 -21.73
C SER A 236 9.73 -9.60 -21.63
N SER A 237 9.06 -10.74 -21.81
CA SER A 237 9.57 -12.11 -21.60
C SER A 237 10.19 -12.35 -20.22
N THR A 238 9.95 -11.44 -19.27
CA THR A 238 10.59 -11.46 -17.95
C THR A 238 9.53 -11.50 -16.88
N THR A 239 9.61 -12.52 -16.01
CA THR A 239 8.69 -12.68 -14.89
C THR A 239 9.47 -12.81 -13.58
N ARG A 240 8.80 -12.48 -12.48
CA ARG A 240 9.32 -12.69 -11.14
C ARG A 240 8.20 -13.11 -10.21
N ASN A 241 8.33 -14.27 -9.58
CA ASN A 241 7.36 -14.82 -8.64
C ASN A 241 5.92 -14.88 -9.21
N GLY A 242 5.76 -15.14 -10.50
CA GLY A 242 4.45 -15.19 -11.15
C GLY A 242 3.89 -13.83 -11.59
N VAL A 243 4.65 -12.75 -11.50
CA VAL A 243 4.28 -11.41 -11.99
C VAL A 243 5.12 -11.05 -13.21
N CYS A 244 4.49 -10.55 -14.28
CA CYS A 244 5.17 -10.04 -15.47
C CYS A 244 5.84 -8.70 -15.14
N LEU A 245 7.15 -8.57 -15.44
CA LEU A 245 7.86 -7.30 -15.27
C LEU A 245 7.52 -6.40 -16.45
N LEU A 246 6.95 -5.22 -16.17
CA LEU A 246 6.50 -4.32 -17.23
C LEU A 246 7.71 -3.58 -17.83
N GLY A 247 7.97 -3.83 -19.11
CA GLY A 247 8.96 -3.10 -19.93
C GLY A 247 8.31 -2.05 -20.83
N VAL A 248 9.09 -1.48 -21.75
CA VAL A 248 8.64 -0.45 -22.69
C VAL A 248 7.55 -0.95 -23.64
N GLU A 249 7.48 -2.26 -23.84
CA GLU A 249 6.49 -2.97 -24.66
C GLU A 249 5.07 -2.75 -24.14
N TRP A 250 4.91 -2.54 -22.83
CA TRP A 250 3.62 -2.31 -22.17
C TRP A 250 3.13 -0.86 -22.26
N LEU A 251 3.92 0.08 -22.77
CA LEU A 251 3.57 1.50 -22.71
C LEU A 251 2.25 1.84 -23.42
N HIS A 252 1.85 1.06 -24.42
CA HIS A 252 0.56 1.26 -25.08
C HIS A 252 -0.61 0.87 -24.15
N ASP A 253 -0.50 -0.26 -23.49
CA ASP A 253 -1.54 -0.83 -22.62
C ASP A 253 -1.62 -0.16 -21.24
N LEU A 254 -0.63 0.65 -20.88
CA LEU A 254 -0.61 1.42 -19.63
C LEU A 254 -1.28 2.80 -19.74
N LYS A 255 -1.63 3.25 -20.96
CA LYS A 255 -2.28 4.55 -21.19
C LYS A 255 -3.77 4.57 -20.85
N THR A 256 -4.39 3.41 -20.73
CA THR A 256 -5.76 3.22 -20.25
C THR A 256 -5.75 3.13 -18.72
#